data_AF-A0A0F8Y665-F1
#
_entry.id   AF-A0A0F8Y665-F1
#
_cell.length_a   1.000
_cell.length_b   1.000
_cell.length_c   1.000
_cell.angle_alpha   90.00
_cell.angle_beta   90.00
_cell.angle_gamma   90.00
#
_symmetry.space_group_name_H-M   'P 1'
#
loop_
_entity.id
_entity.type
_entity.pdbx_description
1 polymer ?
#
loop_
_entity_poly.entity_id
_entity_poly.type
_entity_poly.pdbx_seq_one_letter_code
_entity_poly.pdbx_strand_id
1 'polypeptide(L)'
;AHPHWTRIMNDHAAATAVLKLTGKSAVESLMFDLGTGNNGLIMTSPGATISHVHLVGSSLTGAGVCLWLDGDSVEHADLHHIEIEGNVTFTTGLLIDQFARAYIDAIRIFSCLTAIQIVGANSDENTFIRLDIGDCSLGLDLDAGNEQHFDDVLFNAL
;
A
#
# COMPACT_ATOMS: atom_id res chain seq x y z
N ALA A 1 -4.37 20.83 9.96
CA ALA A 1 -3.53 20.23 11.01
C ALA A 1 -3.22 18.82 10.57
N HIS A 2 -1.96 18.46 10.39
CA HIS A 2 -1.62 17.07 10.06
C HIS A 2 -2.08 16.18 11.24
N PRO A 3 -2.74 15.04 10.98
CA PRO A 3 -3.18 14.14 12.04
C PRO A 3 -1.98 13.70 12.91
N HIS A 4 -2.22 13.63 14.21
CA HIS A 4 -1.25 13.16 15.20
C HIS A 4 -1.13 11.64 15.12
N TRP A 5 -0.49 11.14 14.07
CA TRP A 5 -0.19 9.72 13.97
C TRP A 5 0.97 9.33 14.88
N THR A 6 0.88 8.14 15.48
CA THR A 6 2.04 7.55 16.14
C THR A 6 3.00 7.03 15.07
N ARG A 7 4.22 7.57 15.05
CA ARG A 7 5.28 7.13 14.13
C ARG A 7 5.87 5.79 14.58
N ILE A 8 5.92 4.84 13.66
CA ILE A 8 6.55 3.54 13.81
C ILE A 8 7.64 3.40 12.73
N MET A 9 8.81 2.91 13.15
CA MET A 9 9.95 2.65 12.29
C MET A 9 10.68 1.40 12.77
N ASN A 10 11.41 0.74 11.88
CA ASN A 10 12.27 -0.39 12.19
C ASN A 10 13.63 -0.17 11.53
N ASP A 11 14.65 0.20 12.29
CA ASP A 11 15.98 0.54 11.79
C ASP A 11 16.97 -0.64 11.85
N HIS A 12 16.50 -1.81 12.23
CA HIS A 12 17.36 -2.99 12.31
C HIS A 12 17.83 -3.40 10.91
N ALA A 13 19.14 -3.57 10.72
CA ALA A 13 19.75 -3.80 9.40
C ALA A 13 19.26 -5.06 8.66
N ALA A 14 18.71 -6.04 9.39
CA ALA A 14 18.12 -7.26 8.83
C ALA A 14 16.58 -7.23 8.75
N ALA A 15 15.95 -6.11 9.12
CA ALA A 15 14.51 -5.95 8.91
C ALA A 15 14.20 -5.96 7.42
N THR A 16 13.07 -6.56 7.07
CA THR A 16 12.54 -6.57 5.70
C THR A 16 11.26 -5.75 5.59
N ALA A 17 10.72 -5.29 6.72
CA ALA A 17 9.54 -4.44 6.82
C ALA A 17 9.54 -3.67 8.15
N VAL A 18 8.81 -2.56 8.20
CA VAL A 18 8.50 -1.85 9.46
C VAL A 18 7.60 -2.73 10.32
N LEU A 19 6.55 -3.32 9.74
CA LEU A 19 5.65 -4.25 10.42
C LEU A 19 5.10 -5.30 9.46
N LYS A 20 5.16 -6.58 9.85
CA LYS A 20 4.52 -7.70 9.15
C LYS A 20 3.53 -8.39 10.08
N LEU A 21 2.26 -8.45 9.68
CA LEU A 21 1.19 -9.09 10.45
C LEU A 21 0.70 -10.33 9.71
N THR A 22 0.84 -11.49 10.35
CA THR A 22 0.58 -12.81 9.75
C THR A 22 -0.74 -13.44 10.19
N GLY A 23 -1.41 -12.83 11.16
CA GLY A 23 -2.74 -13.21 11.60
C GLY A 23 -3.79 -12.18 11.22
N LYS A 24 -5.07 -12.52 11.42
CA LYS A 24 -6.18 -11.57 11.30
C LYS A 24 -5.93 -10.39 12.23
N SER A 25 -5.79 -9.21 11.65
CA SER A 25 -5.28 -8.04 12.36
C SER A 25 -5.85 -6.74 11.80
N ALA A 26 -5.85 -5.74 12.66
CA ALA A 26 -6.29 -4.39 12.32
C ALA A 26 -5.17 -3.39 12.66
N VAL A 27 -4.98 -2.40 11.79
CA VAL A 27 -4.02 -1.31 11.96
C VAL A 27 -4.76 0.01 11.82
N GLU A 28 -4.69 0.86 12.83
CA GLU A 28 -5.46 2.11 12.86
C GLU A 28 -4.65 3.28 13.44
N SER A 29 -4.73 4.45 12.80
CA SER A 29 -4.18 5.72 13.30
C SER A 29 -2.65 5.71 13.53
N LEU A 30 -1.90 5.08 12.62
CA LEU A 30 -0.43 4.98 12.68
C LEU A 30 0.23 5.61 11.46
N MET A 31 1.48 6.01 11.64
CA MET A 31 2.38 6.41 10.55
C MET A 31 3.54 5.43 10.49
N PHE A 32 3.76 4.82 9.32
CA PHE A 32 4.89 3.94 9.06
C PHE A 32 5.93 4.70 8.25
N ASP A 33 7.13 4.83 8.82
CA ASP A 33 8.27 5.44 8.16
C ASP A 33 9.28 4.36 7.77
N LEU A 34 9.47 4.19 6.46
CA LEU A 34 10.32 3.15 5.89
C LEU A 34 11.81 3.50 6.01
N GLY A 35 12.15 4.76 6.32
CA GLY A 35 13.53 5.24 6.34
C GLY A 35 14.23 5.03 5.00
N THR A 36 15.47 4.54 5.04
CA THR A 36 16.30 4.37 3.83
C THR A 36 16.22 2.98 3.19
N GLY A 37 15.50 2.03 3.80
CA GLY A 37 15.45 0.66 3.30
C GLY A 37 14.65 -0.27 4.20
N ASN A 38 13.36 -0.43 3.88
CA ASN A 38 12.43 -1.46 4.35
C ASN A 38 11.16 -1.41 3.51
N ASN A 39 10.36 -2.47 3.51
CA ASN A 39 8.94 -2.33 3.18
C ASN A 39 8.19 -1.68 4.37
N GLY A 40 7.02 -1.10 4.14
CA GLY A 40 6.23 -0.50 5.21
C GLY A 40 5.45 -1.54 5.98
N LEU A 41 4.15 -1.63 5.67
CA LEU A 41 3.21 -2.55 6.30
C LEU A 41 2.93 -3.74 5.36
N ILE A 42 3.12 -4.95 5.86
CA ILE A 42 2.81 -6.19 5.14
C ILE A 42 1.70 -6.95 5.87
N MET A 43 0.59 -7.23 5.18
CA MET A 43 -0.53 -8.03 5.67
C MET A 43 -0.55 -9.36 4.92
N THR A 44 -0.48 -10.49 5.65
CA THR A 44 -0.44 -11.82 5.00
C THR A 44 -1.55 -12.78 5.41
N SER A 45 -2.60 -12.25 6.01
CA SER A 45 -3.70 -13.04 6.55
C SER A 45 -5.02 -12.46 6.05
N PRO A 46 -6.06 -13.29 5.90
CA PRO A 46 -7.36 -12.80 5.47
C PRO A 46 -8.00 -11.92 6.54
N GLY A 47 -8.89 -11.04 6.11
CA GLY A 47 -9.58 -10.09 6.99
C GLY A 47 -8.66 -9.01 7.55
N ALA A 48 -7.67 -8.57 6.77
CA ALA A 48 -6.83 -7.43 7.09
C ALA A 48 -7.66 -6.14 7.08
N THR A 49 -7.62 -5.36 8.16
CA THR A 49 -8.29 -4.05 8.22
C THR A 49 -7.26 -2.95 8.46
N ILE A 50 -7.25 -1.93 7.61
CA ILE A 50 -6.32 -0.80 7.74
C ILE A 50 -7.12 0.48 7.63
N SER A 51 -7.00 1.38 8.61
CA SER A 51 -7.67 2.67 8.53
C SER A 51 -6.87 3.83 9.09
N HIS A 52 -6.99 5.01 8.47
CA HIS A 52 -6.34 6.24 8.94
C HIS A 52 -4.81 6.08 9.11
N VAL A 53 -4.16 5.47 8.10
CA VAL A 53 -2.72 5.18 8.12
C VAL A 53 -1.99 6.05 7.11
N HIS A 54 -0.79 6.49 7.48
CA HIS A 54 0.15 7.16 6.57
C HIS A 54 1.41 6.34 6.39
N LEU A 55 1.84 6.11 5.16
CA LEU A 55 3.05 5.37 4.84
C LEU A 55 4.03 6.30 4.11
N VAL A 56 5.24 6.43 4.65
CA VAL A 56 6.27 7.35 4.13
C VAL A 56 7.49 6.57 3.67
N GLY A 57 7.62 6.48 2.35
CA GLY A 57 8.73 5.86 1.61
C GLY A 57 9.62 6.86 0.86
N SER A 58 9.44 8.18 1.04
CA SER A 58 10.18 9.19 0.28
C SER A 58 11.71 9.15 0.44
N SER A 59 12.19 8.58 1.54
CA SER A 59 13.63 8.44 1.84
C SER A 59 14.25 7.12 1.37
N LEU A 60 13.49 6.25 0.69
CA LEU A 60 14.02 4.98 0.19
C LEU A 60 15.18 5.20 -0.79
N THR A 61 16.23 4.38 -0.64
CA THR A 61 17.41 4.39 -1.53
C THR A 61 17.50 3.17 -2.45
N GLY A 62 16.50 2.29 -2.37
CA GLY A 62 16.34 1.09 -3.19
C GLY A 62 14.88 0.66 -3.18
N ALA A 63 14.54 -0.31 -4.04
CA ALA A 63 13.17 -0.77 -4.23
C ALA A 63 12.49 -1.14 -2.91
N GLY A 64 11.27 -0.64 -2.70
CA GLY A 64 10.48 -0.93 -1.50
C GLY A 64 9.00 -0.67 -1.71
N VAL A 65 8.18 -1.37 -0.93
CA VAL A 65 6.72 -1.30 -0.97
C VAL A 65 6.21 -0.62 0.29
N CYS A 66 5.38 0.41 0.16
CA CYS A 66 4.76 1.06 1.32
C CYS A 66 3.72 0.14 1.97
N LEU A 67 2.69 -0.27 1.23
CA LEU A 67 1.65 -1.17 1.71
C LEU A 67 1.59 -2.42 0.84
N TRP A 68 1.70 -3.61 1.45
CA TRP A 68 1.70 -4.88 0.76
C TRP A 68 0.61 -5.81 1.31
N LEU A 69 -0.36 -6.15 0.47
CA LEU A 69 -1.25 -7.28 0.66
C LEU A 69 -0.58 -8.51 0.01
N ASP A 70 0.02 -9.36 0.84
CA ASP A 70 0.92 -10.46 0.45
C ASP A 70 0.32 -11.80 0.86
N GLY A 71 -0.13 -12.62 -0.08
CA GLY A 71 -0.32 -14.03 0.27
C GLY A 71 -1.15 -14.83 -0.71
N ASP A 72 -0.70 -16.04 -0.99
CA ASP A 72 -1.37 -16.97 -1.88
C ASP A 72 -2.74 -17.41 -1.34
N SER A 73 -3.79 -17.20 -2.14
CA SER A 73 -5.17 -17.54 -1.78
C SER A 73 -5.64 -16.85 -0.50
N VAL A 74 -5.08 -15.67 -0.20
CA VAL A 74 -5.54 -14.83 0.89
C VAL A 74 -6.59 -13.86 0.35
N GLU A 75 -7.70 -13.76 1.07
CA GLU A 75 -8.85 -12.98 0.61
C GLU A 75 -9.32 -12.00 1.69
N HIS A 76 -10.04 -10.99 1.21
CA HIS A 76 -10.74 -10.00 2.03
C HIS A 76 -9.79 -9.10 2.81
N ALA A 77 -9.63 -7.89 2.31
CA ALA A 77 -9.04 -6.79 3.04
C ALA A 77 -9.99 -5.59 3.00
N ASP A 78 -9.93 -4.76 4.03
CA ASP A 78 -10.75 -3.56 4.15
C ASP A 78 -9.85 -2.37 4.50
N LEU A 79 -9.61 -1.50 3.52
CA LEU A 79 -8.63 -0.41 3.56
C LEU A 79 -9.34 0.93 3.38
N HIS A 80 -9.19 1.85 4.35
CA HIS A 80 -9.88 3.15 4.32
C HIS A 80 -9.00 4.30 4.77
N HIS A 81 -9.08 5.45 4.09
CA HIS A 81 -8.38 6.68 4.51
C HIS A 81 -6.88 6.45 4.68
N ILE A 82 -6.22 6.04 3.59
CA ILE A 82 -4.78 5.75 3.57
C ILE A 82 -4.08 6.84 2.77
N GLU A 83 -2.99 7.36 3.31
CA GLU A 83 -2.09 8.27 2.60
C GLU A 83 -0.74 7.58 2.38
N ILE A 84 -0.18 7.70 1.19
CA ILE A 84 1.12 7.12 0.83
C ILE A 84 1.97 8.18 0.13
N GLU A 85 3.12 8.48 0.74
CA GLU A 85 4.16 9.35 0.19
C GLU A 85 5.36 8.50 -0.22
N GLY A 86 5.69 8.45 -1.51
CA GLY A 86 6.77 7.62 -2.02
C GLY A 86 8.02 8.37 -2.49
N ASN A 87 8.88 7.60 -3.13
CA ASN A 87 9.99 8.04 -3.97
C ASN A 87 9.76 7.59 -5.43
N VAL A 88 9.85 8.54 -6.37
CA VAL A 88 9.52 8.35 -7.80
C VAL A 88 10.40 7.33 -8.54
N THR A 89 11.50 6.92 -7.92
CA THR A 89 12.45 5.95 -8.50
C THR A 89 12.33 4.56 -7.87
N PHE A 90 11.85 4.47 -6.63
CA PHE A 90 12.05 3.28 -5.81
C PHE A 90 10.79 2.71 -5.16
N THR A 91 9.71 3.49 -5.07
CA THR A 91 8.56 3.11 -4.25
C THR A 91 7.42 2.53 -5.09
N THR A 92 6.96 1.35 -4.70
CA THR A 92 5.60 0.90 -4.99
C THR A 92 4.69 1.33 -3.83
N GLY A 93 3.63 2.08 -4.12
CA GLY A 93 2.73 2.58 -3.08
C GLY A 93 1.92 1.46 -2.44
N LEU A 94 1.03 0.86 -3.21
CA LEU A 94 0.25 -0.32 -2.85
C LEU A 94 0.61 -1.48 -3.77
N LEU A 95 1.05 -2.60 -3.19
CA LEU A 95 1.22 -3.87 -3.89
C LEU A 95 0.16 -4.87 -3.44
N ILE A 96 -0.56 -5.44 -4.41
CA ILE A 96 -1.45 -6.59 -4.23
C ILE A 96 -0.79 -7.79 -4.92
N ASP A 97 -0.36 -8.77 -4.15
CA ASP A 97 0.36 -9.96 -4.65
C ASP A 97 -0.32 -11.24 -4.15
N GLN A 98 -0.96 -11.93 -5.09
CA GLN A 98 -1.77 -13.14 -4.89
C GLN A 98 -2.97 -12.97 -3.94
N PHE A 99 -3.38 -11.73 -3.66
CA PHE A 99 -4.40 -11.38 -2.68
C PHE A 99 -5.68 -10.90 -3.37
N ALA A 100 -6.83 -11.48 -3.02
CA ALA A 100 -8.11 -11.20 -3.68
C ALA A 100 -9.11 -10.44 -2.80
N ARG A 101 -10.14 -9.85 -3.45
CA ARG A 101 -11.33 -9.29 -2.79
C ARG A 101 -11.02 -8.21 -1.76
N ALA A 102 -10.04 -7.36 -2.03
CA ALA A 102 -9.78 -6.18 -1.21
C ALA A 102 -10.80 -5.08 -1.55
N TYR A 103 -11.38 -4.46 -0.52
CA TYR A 103 -12.14 -3.22 -0.62
C TYR A 103 -11.26 -2.07 -0.17
N ILE A 104 -11.05 -1.10 -1.06
CA ILE A 104 -10.02 -0.08 -0.93
C ILE A 104 -10.66 1.27 -1.22
N ASP A 105 -10.76 2.14 -0.21
CA ASP A 105 -11.55 3.36 -0.29
C ASP A 105 -10.82 4.59 0.30
N ALA A 106 -10.96 5.73 -0.37
CA ALA A 106 -10.37 7.00 0.04
C ALA A 106 -8.86 6.90 0.25
N ILE A 107 -8.14 6.48 -0.79
CA ILE A 107 -6.68 6.39 -0.77
C ILE A 107 -6.06 7.53 -1.58
N ARG A 108 -5.02 8.13 -1.02
CA ARG A 108 -4.15 9.08 -1.70
C ARG A 108 -2.73 8.53 -1.81
N ILE A 109 -2.20 8.44 -3.02
CA ILE A 109 -0.85 7.95 -3.29
C ILE A 109 -0.11 8.98 -4.11
N PHE A 110 1.07 9.41 -3.66
CA PHE A 110 1.86 10.38 -4.39
C PHE A 110 3.35 10.14 -4.37
N SER A 111 4.03 10.64 -5.40
CA SER A 111 5.49 10.59 -5.56
C SER A 111 6.07 9.17 -5.60
N CYS A 112 5.34 8.17 -6.09
CA CYS A 112 5.81 6.79 -6.21
C CYS A 112 6.41 6.48 -7.59
N LEU A 113 7.26 5.45 -7.69
CA LEU A 113 7.57 4.85 -9.00
C LEU A 113 6.30 4.24 -9.58
N THR A 114 5.62 3.40 -8.81
CA THR A 114 4.33 2.80 -9.17
C THR A 114 3.33 3.07 -8.05
N ALA A 115 2.19 3.69 -8.33
CA ALA A 115 1.22 4.01 -7.28
C ALA A 115 0.52 2.74 -6.78
N ILE A 116 -0.10 1.98 -7.68
CA ILE A 116 -0.71 0.68 -7.40
C ILE A 116 -0.16 -0.35 -8.37
N GLN A 117 0.27 -1.49 -7.82
CA GLN A 117 0.71 -2.65 -8.59
C GLN A 117 -0.10 -3.88 -8.18
N ILE A 118 -0.63 -4.61 -9.16
CA ILE A 118 -1.38 -5.84 -8.97
C ILE A 118 -0.69 -6.95 -9.76
N VAL A 119 -0.22 -7.97 -9.03
CA VAL A 119 0.54 -9.10 -9.57
C VAL A 119 0.03 -10.41 -8.97
N GLY A 120 0.41 -11.53 -9.57
CA GLY A 120 -0.06 -12.84 -9.16
C GLY A 120 -1.44 -13.18 -9.75
N ALA A 121 -1.58 -14.41 -10.24
CA ALA A 121 -2.79 -14.88 -10.92
C ALA A 121 -4.02 -14.93 -10.01
N ASN A 122 -3.85 -14.94 -8.69
CA ASN A 122 -4.93 -15.01 -7.70
C ASN A 122 -5.33 -13.62 -7.15
N SER A 123 -4.81 -12.52 -7.69
CA SER A 123 -5.15 -11.16 -7.22
C SER A 123 -6.47 -10.64 -7.77
N ASP A 124 -7.53 -11.45 -7.73
CA ASP A 124 -8.81 -11.18 -8.39
C ASP A 124 -9.75 -10.28 -7.55
N GLU A 125 -10.73 -9.66 -8.20
CA GLU A 125 -11.93 -9.05 -7.56
C GLU A 125 -11.64 -7.89 -6.58
N ASN A 126 -10.57 -7.11 -6.77
CA ASN A 126 -10.32 -5.95 -5.90
C ASN A 126 -11.13 -4.73 -6.36
N THR A 127 -11.65 -3.97 -5.38
CA THR A 127 -12.46 -2.78 -5.61
C THR A 127 -11.76 -1.56 -5.03
N PHE A 128 -11.54 -0.56 -5.88
CA PHE A 128 -10.91 0.72 -5.56
C PHE A 128 -11.94 1.85 -5.74
N ILE A 129 -12.15 2.65 -4.69
CA ILE A 129 -13.11 3.74 -4.66
C ILE A 129 -12.42 5.01 -4.15
N ARG A 130 -12.65 6.16 -4.80
CA ARG A 130 -12.09 7.47 -4.39
C ARG A 130 -10.57 7.43 -4.26
N LEU A 131 -9.92 7.18 -5.40
CA LEU A 131 -8.47 7.08 -5.50
C LEU A 131 -7.87 8.38 -6.04
N ASP A 132 -6.94 8.97 -5.30
CA ASP A 132 -6.17 10.16 -5.72
C ASP A 132 -4.70 9.76 -5.93
N ILE A 133 -4.25 9.76 -7.19
CA ILE A 133 -2.87 9.46 -7.58
C ILE A 133 -2.19 10.70 -8.13
N GLY A 134 -1.13 11.16 -7.46
CA GLY A 134 -0.37 12.35 -7.82
C GLY A 134 1.11 12.07 -8.04
N ASP A 135 1.74 12.69 -9.04
CA ASP A 135 3.23 12.71 -9.17
C ASP A 135 3.92 11.34 -9.21
N CYS A 136 3.21 10.29 -9.62
CA CYS A 136 3.77 8.95 -9.77
C CYS A 136 4.33 8.75 -11.19
N SER A 137 5.44 8.01 -11.31
CA SER A 137 6.00 7.65 -12.63
C SER A 137 5.05 6.72 -13.41
N LEU A 138 4.37 5.82 -12.70
CA LEU A 138 3.32 4.94 -13.19
C LEU A 138 2.16 4.95 -12.18
N GLY A 139 0.94 5.23 -12.66
CA GLY A 139 -0.24 5.28 -11.81
C GLY A 139 -0.72 3.88 -11.41
N LEU A 140 -1.16 3.10 -12.39
CA LEU A 140 -1.69 1.75 -12.20
C LEU A 140 -0.89 0.75 -13.05
N ASP A 141 -0.39 -0.30 -12.41
CA ASP A 141 0.31 -1.42 -13.03
C ASP A 141 -0.49 -2.71 -12.78
N LEU A 142 -1.20 -3.19 -13.80
CA LEU A 142 -2.19 -4.27 -13.69
C LEU A 142 -1.72 -5.50 -14.47
N ASP A 143 -0.70 -6.16 -13.94
CA ASP A 143 0.01 -7.25 -14.62
C ASP A 143 -0.65 -8.63 -14.43
N ALA A 144 -1.53 -8.78 -13.44
CA ALA A 144 -2.28 -10.01 -13.20
C ALA A 144 -3.59 -9.77 -12.45
N GLY A 145 -4.33 -10.85 -12.21
CA GLY A 145 -5.66 -10.81 -11.62
C GLY A 145 -6.74 -10.36 -12.61
N ASN A 146 -7.97 -10.77 -12.33
CA ASN A 146 -9.18 -10.46 -13.09
C ASN A 146 -10.10 -9.57 -12.25
N GLU A 147 -11.08 -8.94 -12.90
CA GLU A 147 -12.18 -8.24 -12.21
C GLU A 147 -11.73 -7.14 -11.24
N GLN A 148 -10.75 -6.33 -11.66
CA GLN A 148 -10.38 -5.12 -10.94
C GLN A 148 -11.41 -4.02 -11.20
N HIS A 149 -11.99 -3.47 -10.15
CA HIS A 149 -13.03 -2.44 -10.23
C HIS A 149 -12.49 -1.11 -9.72
N PHE A 150 -12.58 -0.06 -10.54
CA PHE A 150 -12.14 1.28 -10.18
C PHE A 150 -13.32 2.26 -10.31
N ASP A 151 -13.61 2.99 -9.25
CA ASP A 151 -14.63 4.03 -9.20
C ASP A 151 -14.05 5.31 -8.58
N ASP A 152 -14.33 6.46 -9.20
CA ASP A 152 -13.80 7.78 -8.81
C ASP A 152 -12.27 7.80 -8.66
N VAL A 153 -11.56 7.73 -9.80
CA VAL A 153 -10.09 7.81 -9.86
C VAL A 153 -9.65 9.16 -10.42
N LEU A 154 -8.87 9.88 -9.63
CA LEU A 154 -8.21 11.12 -10.02
C LEU A 154 -6.72 10.88 -10.24
N PHE A 155 -6.23 11.25 -11.41
CA PHE A 155 -4.80 11.39 -11.68
C PHE A 155 -4.44 12.86 -11.75
N ASN A 156 -3.39 13.27 -11.04
CA ASN A 156 -2.86 14.64 -11.11
C ASN A 156 -1.34 14.68 -11.16
N ALA A 157 -0.83 15.80 -11.64
CA ALA A 157 0.57 16.18 -11.57
C ALA A 157 0.62 17.58 -10.92
N LEU A 158 1.42 17.74 -9.87
CA LEU A 158 1.65 19.00 -9.17
C LEU A 158 2.88 19.73 -9.72
#